data_AF-A0A1Y1Y323-F1
#
_entry.id   AF-A0A1Y1Y323-F1
#
_cell.length_a   1.000
_cell.length_b   1.000
_cell.length_c   1.000
_cell.angle_alpha   90.00
_cell.angle_beta   90.00
_cell.angle_gamma   90.00
#
_symmetry.space_group_name_H-M   'P 1'
#
loop_
_entity.id
_entity.type
_entity.pdbx_description
1 polymer ?
#
loop_
_entity_poly.entity_id
_entity_poly.type
_entity_poly.pdbx_seq_one_letter_code
_entity_poly.pdbx_strand_id
1 'polypeptide(L)'
;MPEESLAKKQCKWTLEEDNLTIELRGQGMKWDNIAKRLPGRSSISCRLRYQNYLEKRTIWDGKQLNKLARSYARFKDQMWQEVATEMGIPWRSAESMHWQLGEQEMRSRGMTVVVTFDHAVRSL
;
A
#
# COMPACT_ATOMS: atom_id res chain seq x y z
N MET A 1 -33.43 -19.29 -31.18
CA MET A 1 -32.32 -19.19 -30.19
C MET A 1 -32.42 -17.81 -29.57
N PRO A 2 -32.67 -17.68 -28.26
CA PRO A 2 -32.90 -16.37 -27.67
C PRO A 2 -31.60 -15.58 -27.63
N GLU A 3 -31.64 -14.40 -28.23
CA GLU A 3 -30.60 -13.39 -28.21
C GLU A 3 -30.57 -12.77 -26.81
N GLU A 4 -29.69 -13.30 -25.96
CA GLU A 4 -29.56 -12.84 -24.58
C GLU A 4 -28.80 -11.51 -24.55
N SER A 5 -29.55 -10.42 -24.69
CA SER A 5 -29.09 -9.06 -24.48
C SER A 5 -28.68 -8.88 -23.01
N LEU A 6 -27.40 -9.15 -22.73
CA LEU A 6 -26.78 -8.80 -21.46
C LEU A 6 -26.64 -7.29 -21.36
N ALA A 7 -27.73 -6.63 -20.94
CA ALA A 7 -27.70 -5.27 -20.44
C ALA A 7 -26.63 -5.21 -19.33
N LYS A 8 -25.47 -4.63 -19.67
CA LYS A 8 -24.32 -4.48 -18.79
C LYS A 8 -24.74 -3.67 -17.57
N LYS A 9 -25.12 -4.37 -16.49
CA LYS A 9 -25.15 -3.84 -15.13
C LYS A 9 -23.79 -3.18 -14.91
N GLN A 10 -23.76 -1.86 -14.75
CA GLN A 10 -22.55 -1.15 -14.36
C GLN A 10 -22.13 -1.64 -12.97
N CYS A 11 -21.29 -2.67 -12.95
CA CYS A 11 -20.76 -3.22 -11.71
C CYS A 11 -19.83 -2.17 -11.09
N LYS A 12 -20.01 -1.91 -9.79
CA LYS A 12 -19.17 -0.99 -9.03
C LYS A 12 -17.71 -1.48 -9.13
N TRP A 13 -16.75 -0.57 -9.33
CA TRP A 13 -15.33 -0.92 -9.34
C TRP A 13 -14.89 -1.42 -7.98
N THR A 14 -14.22 -2.58 -7.94
CA THR A 14 -13.63 -3.12 -6.71
C THR A 14 -12.20 -2.63 -6.51
N LEU A 15 -11.69 -2.82 -5.29
CA LEU A 15 -10.32 -2.42 -4.97
C LEU A 15 -9.30 -3.31 -5.72
N GLU A 16 -9.61 -4.58 -5.92
CA GLU A 16 -8.79 -5.52 -6.68
C GLU A 16 -8.68 -5.10 -8.15
N GLU A 17 -9.79 -4.70 -8.76
CA GLU A 17 -9.80 -4.18 -10.14
C GLU A 17 -8.99 -2.88 -10.26
N ASP A 18 -9.14 -1.97 -9.29
CA ASP A 18 -8.37 -0.73 -9.23
C ASP A 18 -6.87 -1.02 -9.12
N ASN A 19 -6.46 -1.88 -8.16
CA ASN A 19 -5.06 -2.26 -7.94
C ASN A 19 -4.44 -2.90 -9.18
N LEU A 20 -5.14 -3.84 -9.81
CA LEU A 20 -4.66 -4.50 -11.03
C LEU A 20 -4.54 -3.50 -12.20
N THR A 21 -5.49 -2.57 -12.34
CA THR A 21 -5.43 -1.52 -13.36
C THR A 21 -4.21 -0.62 -13.16
N ILE A 22 -3.92 -0.27 -11.90
CA ILE A 22 -2.78 0.58 -11.51
C ILE A 22 -1.46 -0.11 -11.86
N GLU A 23 -1.30 -1.35 -11.42
CA GLU A 23 -0.08 -2.13 -11.62
C GLU A 23 0.23 -2.29 -13.11
N LEU A 24 -0.74 -2.80 -13.89
CA LEU A 24 -0.54 -3.05 -15.32
C LEU A 24 -0.29 -1.76 -16.09
N ARG A 25 -0.94 -0.66 -15.71
CA ARG A 25 -0.70 0.63 -16.35
C ARG A 25 0.68 1.20 -16.00
N GLY A 26 1.14 1.02 -14.75
CA GLY A 26 2.49 1.36 -14.32
C GLY A 26 3.57 0.61 -15.09
N GLN A 27 3.29 -0.62 -15.55
CA GLN A 27 4.15 -1.40 -16.44
C GLN A 27 4.10 -0.94 -17.92
N GLY A 28 3.34 0.12 -18.24
CA GLY A 28 3.21 0.65 -19.61
C GLY A 28 2.21 -0.10 -20.49
N MET A 29 1.40 -1.00 -19.95
CA MET A 29 0.46 -1.81 -20.74
C MET A 29 -0.63 -0.95 -21.40
N LYS A 30 -0.97 -1.27 -22.67
CA LYS A 30 -2.06 -0.63 -23.40
C LYS A 30 -3.43 -1.02 -22.82
N TRP A 31 -4.40 -0.11 -22.86
CA TRP A 31 -5.74 -0.29 -22.28
C TRP A 31 -6.47 -1.53 -22.80
N ASP A 32 -6.30 -1.90 -24.07
CA ASP A 32 -6.91 -3.10 -24.65
C ASP A 32 -6.38 -4.39 -24.02
N ASN A 33 -5.10 -4.42 -23.64
CA ASN A 33 -4.50 -5.56 -22.94
C ASN A 33 -4.89 -5.58 -21.46
N ILE A 34 -5.07 -4.42 -20.83
CA ILE A 34 -5.57 -4.32 -19.45
C ILE A 34 -7.01 -4.82 -19.36
N ALA A 35 -7.88 -4.43 -20.28
CA ALA A 35 -9.28 -4.87 -20.31
C ALA A 35 -9.44 -6.39 -20.46
N LYS A 36 -8.54 -7.05 -21.20
CA LYS A 36 -8.52 -8.52 -21.30
C LYS A 36 -8.27 -9.22 -19.97
N ARG A 37 -7.66 -8.53 -19.00
CA ARG A 37 -7.41 -9.06 -17.64
C ARG A 37 -8.48 -8.66 -16.63
N LEU A 38 -9.47 -7.86 -17.04
CA LEU A 38 -10.57 -7.38 -16.20
C LEU A 38 -11.91 -7.81 -16.82
N PRO A 39 -12.37 -9.04 -16.55
CA PRO A 39 -13.60 -9.55 -17.13
C PRO A 39 -14.78 -8.62 -16.78
N GLY A 40 -15.56 -8.23 -17.80
CA GLY A 40 -16.68 -7.29 -17.64
C GLY A 40 -16.29 -5.81 -17.75
N ARG A 41 -15.00 -5.46 -17.88
CA ARG A 41 -14.54 -4.08 -18.14
C ARG A 41 -14.09 -3.92 -19.59
N SER A 42 -14.42 -2.78 -20.19
CA SER A 42 -13.91 -2.37 -21.51
C SER A 42 -12.65 -1.53 -21.38
N SER A 43 -11.83 -1.47 -22.43
CA SER A 43 -10.63 -0.62 -22.45
C SER A 43 -10.95 0.85 -22.18
N ILE A 44 -12.09 1.33 -22.69
CA ILE A 44 -12.63 2.66 -22.42
C ILE A 44 -12.96 2.84 -20.94
N SER A 45 -13.65 1.87 -20.32
CA SER A 45 -14.00 1.90 -18.90
C SER A 45 -12.76 1.92 -18.01
N CYS A 46 -11.75 1.08 -18.31
CA CYS A 46 -10.48 1.05 -17.60
C CYS A 46 -9.75 2.40 -17.69
N ARG A 47 -9.68 2.99 -18.89
CA ARG A 47 -9.06 4.31 -19.10
C ARG A 47 -9.78 5.40 -18.31
N LEU A 48 -11.12 5.47 -18.39
CA LEU A 48 -11.91 6.47 -17.67
C LEU A 48 -11.78 6.31 -16.15
N ARG A 49 -11.83 5.08 -15.64
CA ARG A 49 -11.61 4.81 -14.21
C ARG A 49 -10.23 5.28 -13.79
N TYR A 50 -9.20 4.95 -14.56
CA TYR A 50 -7.84 5.32 -14.24
C TYR A 50 -7.65 6.84 -14.23
N GLN A 51 -8.03 7.55 -15.29
CA GLN A 51 -7.86 9.00 -15.40
C GLN A 51 -8.66 9.77 -14.33
N ASN A 52 -9.89 9.35 -14.06
CA ASN A 52 -10.76 10.11 -13.15
C ASN A 52 -10.44 9.85 -11.68
N TYR A 53 -9.98 8.64 -11.33
CA TYR A 53 -9.91 8.19 -9.93
C TYR A 53 -8.58 7.57 -9.50
N LEU A 54 -7.81 6.93 -10.39
CA LEU A 54 -6.63 6.16 -9.99
C LEU A 54 -5.30 6.86 -10.27
N GLU A 55 -5.21 7.65 -11.33
CA GLU A 55 -4.02 8.43 -11.70
C GLU A 55 -3.62 9.37 -10.55
N LYS A 56 -4.62 10.04 -9.96
CA LYS A 56 -4.45 10.91 -8.79
C LYS A 56 -4.04 10.17 -7.51
N ARG A 57 -4.29 8.86 -7.43
CA ARG A 57 -3.92 8.04 -6.26
C ARG A 57 -2.50 7.48 -6.37
N THR A 58 -1.97 7.35 -7.58
CA THR A 58 -0.81 6.46 -7.84
C THR A 58 0.41 7.16 -8.37
N ILE A 59 0.26 8.37 -8.90
CA ILE A 59 1.40 9.14 -9.35
C ILE A 59 1.83 10.06 -8.22
N TRP A 60 2.66 9.53 -7.32
CA TRP A 60 3.60 10.41 -6.63
C TRP A 60 4.55 10.91 -7.71
N ASP A 61 4.38 12.17 -8.14
CA ASP A 61 5.29 12.73 -9.13
C ASP A 61 6.70 12.82 -8.54
N GLY A 62 7.72 12.96 -9.42
CA GLY A 62 9.10 13.07 -8.95
C GLY A 62 9.31 14.23 -7.97
N LYS A 63 8.49 15.28 -8.03
CA LYS A 63 8.55 16.42 -7.09
C LYS A 63 8.02 16.05 -5.71
N GLN A 64 6.94 15.28 -5.63
CA GLN A 64 6.32 14.79 -4.41
C GLN A 64 7.22 13.75 -3.74
N LEU A 65 7.82 12.82 -4.50
CA LEU A 65 8.82 11.89 -3.98
C LEU A 65 10.05 12.63 -3.44
N ASN A 66 10.55 13.62 -4.19
CA ASN A 66 11.67 14.45 -3.72
C ASN A 66 11.30 15.30 -2.49
N LYS A 67 10.04 15.76 -2.39
CA LYS A 67 9.56 16.48 -1.21
C LYS A 67 9.48 15.54 -0.01
N LEU A 68 8.93 14.34 -0.19
CA LEU A 68 8.88 13.30 0.85
C LEU A 68 10.28 12.95 1.34
N ALA A 69 11.21 12.64 0.44
CA ALA A 69 12.59 12.29 0.78
C ALA A 69 13.31 13.42 1.54
N ARG A 70 13.15 14.68 1.11
CA ARG A 70 13.72 15.84 1.81
C ARG A 70 13.12 16.05 3.19
N SER A 71 11.80 15.94 3.31
CA SER A 71 11.13 16.02 4.61
C SER A 71 11.59 14.90 5.54
N TYR A 72 11.64 13.66 5.04
CA TYR A 72 12.13 12.52 5.79
C TYR A 72 13.56 12.75 6.28
N ALA A 73 14.49 13.14 5.40
CA ALA A 73 15.86 13.44 5.79
C ALA A 73 15.98 14.52 6.88
N ARG A 74 15.06 15.50 6.89
CA ARG A 74 15.03 16.58 7.87
C ARG A 74 14.51 16.14 9.24
N PHE A 75 13.48 15.28 9.26
CA PHE A 75 12.75 14.96 10.49
C PHE A 75 13.05 13.57 11.05
N LYS A 76 13.73 12.71 10.31
CA LYS A 76 13.92 11.31 10.70
C LYS A 76 14.69 11.13 12.02
N ASP A 77 15.64 12.01 12.32
CA ASP A 77 16.39 11.96 13.59
C ASP A 77 15.44 12.13 14.78
N GLN A 78 14.67 13.21 14.80
CA GLN A 78 13.66 13.47 15.85
C GLN A 78 12.56 12.39 15.88
N MET A 79 12.08 11.94 14.71
CA MET A 79 11.01 10.95 14.61
C MET A 79 11.43 9.59 15.18
N TRP A 80 12.65 9.15 14.86
CA TRP A 80 13.18 7.88 15.34
C TRP A 80 13.76 7.97 16.75
N GLN A 81 14.04 9.16 17.27
CA GLN A 81 14.60 9.36 18.62
C GLN A 81 13.68 8.80 19.72
N GLU A 82 12.37 9.02 19.63
CA GLU A 82 11.41 8.50 20.61
C GLU A 82 11.42 6.97 20.63
N VAL A 83 11.30 6.34 19.45
CA VAL A 83 11.34 4.88 19.29
C VAL A 83 12.67 4.30 19.77
N ALA A 84 13.79 4.96 19.46
CA ALA A 84 15.11 4.54 19.92
C ALA A 84 15.27 4.63 21.43
N THR A 85 14.71 5.67 22.05
CA THR A 85 14.75 5.86 23.50
C THR A 85 13.98 4.75 24.21
N GLU A 86 12.80 4.39 23.71
CA GLU A 86 12.00 3.27 24.22
C GLU A 86 12.73 1.93 24.06
N MET A 87 13.37 1.71 22.92
CA MET A 87 14.07 0.46 22.60
C MET A 87 15.49 0.37 23.19
N GLY A 88 16.04 1.46 23.74
CA GLY A 88 17.42 1.52 24.23
C GLY A 88 18.49 1.34 23.15
N ILE A 89 18.20 1.67 21.89
CA ILE A 89 19.13 1.52 20.75
C ILE A 89 19.35 2.85 20.03
N PRO A 90 20.43 3.02 19.25
CA PRO A 90 20.60 4.21 18.42
C PRO A 90 19.45 4.36 17.40
N TRP A 91 18.98 5.59 17.16
CA TRP A 91 17.87 5.86 16.22
C TRP A 91 18.16 5.36 14.80
N ARG A 92 19.42 5.35 14.38
CA ARG A 92 19.85 4.78 13.08
C ARG A 92 19.61 3.28 13.01
N SER A 93 19.77 2.58 14.13
CA SER A 93 19.48 1.15 14.23
C SER A 93 17.97 0.89 14.20
N ALA A 94 17.18 1.74 14.86
CA ALA A 94 15.71 1.67 14.79
C ALA A 94 15.20 1.90 13.36
N GLU A 95 15.70 2.96 12.68
CA GLU A 95 15.42 3.23 11.26
C GLU A 95 15.78 2.03 10.38
N SER A 96 16.99 1.48 10.55
CA SER A 96 17.46 0.33 9.77
C SER A 96 16.59 -0.91 10.01
N MET A 97 16.22 -1.18 11.26
CA MET A 97 15.39 -2.34 11.61
C MET A 97 13.98 -2.21 11.02
N HIS A 98 13.40 -1.01 11.04
CA HIS A 98 12.12 -0.75 10.38
C HIS A 98 12.17 -1.07 8.88
N TRP A 99 13.23 -0.64 8.19
CA TRP A 99 13.39 -0.93 6.76
C TRP A 99 13.61 -2.41 6.46
N GLN A 100 14.32 -3.14 7.33
CA GLN A 100 14.59 -4.57 7.16
C GLN A 100 13.34 -5.43 7.40
N LEU A 101 12.53 -5.09 8.41
CA LEU A 101 11.27 -5.79 8.68
C LEU A 101 10.26 -5.55 7.56
N GLY A 102 10.22 -4.33 7.01
CA GLY A 102 9.25 -3.95 6.00
C GLY A 102 7.81 -3.91 6.54
N GLU A 103 6.87 -3.50 5.68
CA GLU A 103 5.51 -3.16 6.11
C GLU A 103 4.75 -4.35 6.73
N GLN A 104 4.85 -5.54 6.12
CA GLN A 104 4.06 -6.71 6.54
C GLN A 104 4.48 -7.24 7.92
N GLU A 105 5.77 -7.38 8.18
CA GLU A 105 6.25 -7.81 9.50
C GLU A 105 6.04 -6.74 10.56
N MET A 106 6.31 -5.46 10.26
CA MET A 106 6.04 -4.36 11.19
C MET A 106 4.57 -4.36 11.62
N ARG A 107 3.65 -4.54 10.67
CA ARG A 107 2.22 -4.60 10.92
C ARG A 107 1.82 -5.86 11.71
N SER A 108 2.34 -7.02 11.35
CA SER A 108 2.05 -8.28 12.06
C SER A 108 2.52 -8.23 13.52
N ARG A 109 3.72 -7.72 13.77
CA ARG A 109 4.31 -7.61 15.11
C ARG A 109 3.63 -6.54 15.95
N GLY A 110 3.30 -5.38 15.37
CA GLY A 110 2.58 -4.31 16.06
C GLY A 110 1.14 -4.67 16.46
N MET A 111 0.52 -5.64 15.79
CA MET A 111 -0.81 -6.17 16.15
C MET A 111 -0.76 -7.40 17.06
N THR A 112 0.44 -7.95 17.33
CA THR A 112 0.58 -9.08 18.25
C THR A 112 0.48 -8.54 19.67
N VAL A 113 -0.69 -8.73 20.30
CA VAL A 113 -0.87 -8.46 21.73
C VAL A 113 0.10 -9.34 22.50
N VAL A 114 1.07 -8.71 23.16
CA VAL A 114 1.97 -9.41 24.08
C VAL A 114 1.11 -9.83 25.27
N VAL A 115 0.66 -11.08 25.30
CA VAL A 115 0.05 -11.66 26.50
C VAL A 115 1.18 -11.83 27.51
N THR A 116 1.33 -10.84 28.38
CA THR A 116 2.23 -10.94 29.53
C THR A 116 1.69 -12.04 30.45
N PHE A 117 2.22 -13.25 30.31
CA PHE A 117 2.10 -14.27 31.36
C PHE A 117 2.99 -13.83 32.52
N ASP A 118 2.38 -13.16 33.50
CA ASP A 118 2.96 -12.92 34.81
C ASP A 118 3.21 -14.27 35.49
N HIS A 119 4.40 -14.82 35.32
CA HIS A 119 4.89 -15.92 36.16
C HIS A 119 5.51 -15.34 37.43
N ALA A 120 4.67 -14.81 38.30
CA ALA A 120 5.02 -14.65 39.71
C ALA A 120 4.94 -16.03 40.40
N VAL A 121 5.97 -16.86 40.19
CA VAL A 121 6.25 -18.00 41.07
C VAL A 121 7.73 -18.00 41.41
N ARG A 122 8.07 -17.37 42.55
CA ARG A 122 8.96 -17.94 43.59
C ARG A 122 9.28 -16.92 44.70
N SER A 123 9.17 -17.44 45.94
CA SER A 123 9.84 -17.01 47.19
C SER A 123 9.21 -15.78 47.86
N LEU A 124 8.68 -15.83 49.09
CA LEU A 124 8.97 -16.65 50.28
C LEU A 124 7.70 -17.12 50.98
#